data_AF-I0H529-F1
#
_entry.id   AF-I0H529-F1
#
_cell.length_a   1.000
_cell.length_b   1.000
_cell.length_c   1.000
_cell.angle_alpha   90.00
_cell.angle_beta   90.00
_cell.angle_gamma   90.00
#
_symmetry.space_group_name_H-M   'P 1'
#
loop_
_entity.id
_entity.type
_entity.pdbx_description
1 polymer ?
#
loop_
_entity_poly.entity_id
_entity_poly.type
_entity_poly.pdbx_seq_one_letter_code
_entity_poly.pdbx_strand_id
1 'polypeptide(L)' 'MIAGSNHPNHTALARKLHAYLRWRNTHARHPDVLAAQRRERARVRVRSEKGIRWGGRPLACAA' A
#
# COMPACT_ATOMS: atom_id res chain seq x y z
N MET A 1 -7.53 -35.89 23.34
CA MET A 1 -6.96 -34.71 24.04
C MET A 1 -5.45 -34.87 24.03
N ILE A 2 -4.72 -34.01 23.31
CA ILE A 2 -3.25 -34.10 23.23
C ILE A 2 -2.67 -33.37 24.44
N ALA A 3 -2.02 -34.14 25.31
CA ALA A 3 -1.27 -33.64 26.46
C ALA A 3 -0.08 -32.80 26.00
N GLY A 4 0.00 -31.55 26.45
CA GLY A 4 1.24 -30.75 26.39
C GLY A 4 1.16 -29.37 25.72
N SER A 5 0.11 -29.03 24.97
CA SER A 5 0.00 -27.72 24.29
C SER A 5 -0.56 -26.62 25.20
N ASN A 6 -0.07 -26.55 26.44
CA ASN A 6 -0.26 -25.36 27.25
C ASN A 6 0.80 -24.34 26.80
N HIS A 7 0.50 -23.52 25.79
CA HIS A 7 1.43 -22.47 25.38
C HIS A 7 0.77 -21.09 25.36
N PRO A 8 0.53 -20.47 26.54
CA PRO A 8 0.37 -19.02 26.65
C PRO A 8 1.51 -18.23 25.99
N ASN A 9 2.62 -18.91 25.71
CA ASN A 9 3.81 -18.39 25.06
C ASN A 9 3.68 -18.32 23.50
N HIS A 10 2.58 -18.81 22.89
CA HIS A 10 2.22 -18.50 21.48
C HIS A 10 1.79 -17.03 21.31
N THR A 11 1.07 -16.47 22.29
CA THR A 11 0.69 -15.05 22.26
C THR A 11 1.90 -14.14 22.46
N ALA A 12 2.87 -14.56 23.28
CA ALA A 12 4.14 -13.86 23.47
C ALA A 12 5.00 -13.87 22.18
N LEU A 13 5.05 -15.01 21.48
CA LEU A 13 5.71 -15.14 20.18
C LEU A 13 5.03 -14.26 19.11
N ALA A 14 3.70 -14.26 19.04
CA ALA A 14 2.95 -13.42 18.13
C ALA A 14 3.22 -11.92 18.39
N ARG A 15 3.25 -11.47 19.65
CA ARG A 15 3.58 -10.08 20.00
C ARG A 15 4.99 -9.68 19.55
N LYS A 16 5.98 -10.56 19.72
CA LYS A 16 7.36 -10.32 19.25
C LYS A 16 7.43 -10.23 17.72
N LEU A 17 6.75 -11.12 17.00
CA LEU A 17 6.66 -11.08 15.54
C LEU A 17 5.99 -9.78 15.05
N HIS A 18 4.88 -9.37 15.66
CA HIS A 18 4.20 -8.13 15.31
C HIS A 18 5.06 -6.89 15.60
N ALA A 19 5.80 -6.88 16.71
CA ALA A 19 6.75 -5.81 17.02
C ALA A 19 7.86 -5.70 15.96
N TYR A 20 8.42 -6.85 15.55
CA TYR A 20 9.44 -6.89 14.51
C TYR A 20 8.91 -6.45 13.14
N LEU A 21 7.73 -6.92 12.73
CA LEU A 21 7.09 -6.51 11.49
C LEU A 21 6.73 -5.02 11.48
N ARG A 22 6.32 -4.46 12.62
CA ARG A 22 6.08 -3.02 12.76
C ARG A 22 7.37 -2.25 12.58
N TRP A 23 8.43 -2.59 13.31
CA TRP A 23 9.74 -1.96 13.19
C TRP A 23 10.23 -2.00 11.74
N ARG A 24 10.24 -3.18 11.12
CA ARG A 24 10.64 -3.36 9.73
C ARG A 24 9.80 -2.52 8.78
N ASN A 25 8.48 -2.50 8.92
CA ASN A 25 7.62 -1.71 8.03
C ASN A 25 7.79 -0.19 8.22
N THR A 26 8.12 0.29 9.42
CA THR A 26 8.46 1.70 9.64
C THR A 26 9.84 2.07 9.11
N HIS A 27 10.84 1.21 9.27
CA HIS A 27 12.24 1.52 8.93
C HIS A 27 12.64 1.12 7.50
N ALA A 28 11.89 0.21 6.86
CA ALA A 28 12.12 -0.21 5.47
C ALA A 28 11.24 0.56 4.46
N ARG A 29 10.29 1.38 4.92
CA ARG A 29 9.53 2.27 4.03
C ARG A 29 10.39 3.49 3.74
N HIS A 30 10.83 3.62 2.48
CA HIS A 30 11.46 4.83 2.00
C HIS A 30 10.37 5.91 1.77
N PRO A 31 10.25 6.92 2.64
CA PRO A 31 9.19 7.93 2.53
C PRO A 31 9.30 8.70 1.21
N ASP A 32 10.51 8.84 0.67
CA ASP A 32 10.76 9.53 -0.60
C ASP A 32 10.17 8.77 -1.80
N VAL A 33 10.20 7.43 -1.77
CA VAL A 33 9.58 6.60 -2.80
C VAL A 33 8.05 6.73 -2.76
N LEU A 34 7.46 6.80 -1.57
CA LEU A 34 6.03 7.04 -1.40
C LEU A 34 5.62 8.45 -1.84
N ALA A 35 6.44 9.46 -1.52
CA ALA A 35 6.25 10.83 -1.99
C ALA A 35 6.35 10.91 -3.52
N ALA A 36 7.33 10.21 -4.12
CA ALA A 36 7.49 10.10 -5.56
C ALA A 36 6.28 9.41 -6.22
N GLN A 37 5.80 8.30 -5.67
CA GLN A 37 4.59 7.62 -6.17
C GLN A 37 3.34 8.49 -6.06
N ARG A 38 3.19 9.27 -4.98
CA ARG A 38 2.07 10.22 -4.84
C ARG A 38 2.13 11.34 -5.87
N ARG A 39 3.32 11.91 -6.10
CA ARG A 39 3.54 12.92 -7.15
C ARG A 39 3.22 12.35 -8.53
N GLU A 40 3.65 11.11 -8.80
CA GLU A 40 3.35 10.47 -10.09
C GLU A 40 1.86 10.17 -10.27
N ARG A 41 1.18 9.66 -9.23
CA ARG A 41 -0.28 9.47 -9.26
C ARG A 41 -1.03 10.80 -9.46
N ALA A 42 -0.60 11.88 -8.83
CA ALA A 42 -1.18 13.21 -9.05
C ALA A 42 -0.97 13.68 -10.50
N ARG A 43 0.22 13.51 -11.07
CA ARG A 43 0.53 13.84 -12.48
C ARG A 43 -0.29 13.01 -13.46
N VAL A 44 -0.40 11.70 -13.25
CA VAL A 44 -1.23 10.79 -14.06
C VAL A 44 -2.70 11.17 -13.94
N ARG A 45 -3.19 11.49 -12.73
CA ARG A 45 -4.57 11.89 -12.50
C ARG A 45 -4.94 13.19 -13.20
N VAL A 46 -4.07 14.21 -13.16
CA VAL A 46 -4.27 15.46 -13.90
C VAL A 46 -4.34 15.20 -15.41
N ARG A 47 -3.59 14.23 -15.95
CA ARG A 47 -3.71 13.82 -17.37
C ARG A 47 -5.02 13.09 -17.67
N SER A 48 -5.50 12.28 -16.72
CA SER A 48 -6.79 11.58 -16.82
C SER A 48 -7.97 12.56 -16.75
N GLU A 49 -7.91 13.57 -15.88
CA GLU A 49 -8.91 14.64 -15.77
C GLU A 49 -8.91 15.54 -17.01
N LYS A 50 -7.75 15.73 -17.64
CA LYS A 50 -7.62 16.40 -18.96
C LYS A 50 -8.06 15.53 -20.14
N GLY A 51 -8.58 14.31 -19.91
CA GLY A 51 -9.18 13.47 -20.94
C GLY A 51 -8.19 12.87 -21.96
N ILE A 52 -6.89 12.89 -21.69
CA ILE A 52 -5.89 12.26 -22.57
C ILE A 52 -5.88 10.74 -22.29
N ARG A 53 -6.91 10.08 -22.81
CA ARG A 53 -7.03 8.62 -22.85
C ARG A 53 -6.03 8.08 -23.85
N TRP A 54 -5.05 7.31 -23.37
CA TRP A 54 -4.14 6.52 -24.20
C TRP A 54 -4.95 5.49 -24.99
N GLY A 55 -5.38 5.84 -26.20
CA GLY A 55 -6.30 5.04 -27.03
C GLY A 55 -7.53 5.85 -27.41
N GLY A 56 -7.44 6.54 -28.55
CA GLY A 56 -8.31 7.63 -28.97
C GLY A 56 -9.78 7.27 -29.16
N ARG A 57 -10.64 8.15 -28.66
CA ARG A 57 -11.83 8.66 -29.35
C ARG A 57 -12.32 9.90 -28.57
N PRO A 58 -12.39 11.10 -29.19
CA PRO A 58 -12.93 12.26 -28.50
C PRO A 58 -14.43 12.06 -28.22
N LEU A 59 -14.87 12.36 -26.99
CA LEU A 59 -16.28 12.47 -26.66
C LEU A 59 -16.81 13.71 -27.39
N ALA A 60 -17.71 13.52 -28.35
CA ALA A 60 -18.40 14.63 -28.99
C ALA A 60 -19.16 15.42 -27.91
N CYS A 61 -18.91 16.73 -27.87
CA CYS A 61 -19.69 17.65 -27.06
C CYS A 61 -21.12 17.62 -27.62
N ALA A 62 -22.06 17.06 -26.85
CA ALA A 62 -23.47 17.07 -27.24
C ALA A 62 -23.96 18.54 -27.26
N ALA A 63 -24.59 18.92 -28.36
CA ALA A 63 -25.16 20.25 -28.61
C ALA A 63 -26.48 20.46 -27.86
#